data_AF-A0A645EHZ9-F1
#
_entry.id   AF-A0A645EHZ9-F1
#
_cell.length_a   1.000
_cell.length_b   1.000
_cell.length_c   1.000
_cell.angle_alpha   90.00
_cell.angle_beta   90.00
_cell.angle_gamma   90.00
#
_symmetry.space_group_name_H-M   'P 1'
#
loop_
_entity.id
_entity.type
_entity.pdbx_description
1 polymer ?
#
loop_
_entity_poly.entity_id
_entity_poly.type
_entity_poly.pdbx_seq_one_letter_code
_entity_poly.pdbx_strand_id
1 'polypeptide(L)'
;MPGTERVELHKGFFFSGIGYVDGKLHIQLYTPGRHSRDDHAFLCLRNAEGEQKEAQMLYRGGYRGMDPSEDLRADYVEYVFDVPQGELDRWSLYGDFYHATGRIDGNWSITFPLERE
;
A
#
# COMPACT_ATOMS: atom_id res chain seq x y z
N MET A 1 -5.83 17.91 -1.35
CA MET A 1 -5.17 16.83 -0.59
C MET A 1 -5.96 15.57 -0.86
N PRO A 2 -5.33 14.38 -1.02
CA PRO A 2 -6.05 13.11 -0.81
C PRO A 2 -6.82 13.19 0.53
N GLY A 3 -7.93 12.44 0.62
CA GLY A 3 -9.01 12.65 1.59
C GLY A 3 -8.53 13.00 3.00
N THR A 4 -9.15 14.01 3.61
CA THR A 4 -8.82 14.42 4.99
C THR A 4 -9.19 13.35 6.01
N GLU A 5 -10.11 12.46 5.65
CA GLU A 5 -10.50 11.33 6.47
C GLU A 5 -9.62 10.11 6.18
N ARG A 6 -9.12 9.50 7.25
CA ARG A 6 -8.34 8.27 7.21
C ARG A 6 -9.02 7.21 8.04
N VAL A 7 -9.24 6.04 7.45
CA VAL A 7 -9.83 4.89 8.14
C VAL A 7 -8.74 3.85 8.38
N GLU A 8 -8.46 3.52 9.64
CA GLU A 8 -7.48 2.48 9.98
C GLU A 8 -8.03 1.10 9.63
N LEU A 9 -7.24 0.31 8.89
CA LEU A 9 -7.61 -1.04 8.44
C LEU A 9 -6.89 -2.11 9.24
N HIS A 10 -5.61 -1.85 9.42
CA HIS A 10 -4.68 -2.63 10.18
C HIS A 10 -3.73 -1.63 10.84
N LYS A 11 -3.09 -2.03 11.94
CA LYS A 11 -2.17 -1.16 12.65
C LYS A 11 -1.12 -0.59 11.70
N GLY A 12 -1.11 0.74 11.53
CA GLY A 12 -0.16 1.43 10.63
C GLY A 12 -0.56 1.48 9.16
N PHE A 13 -1.77 1.04 8.80
CA PHE A 13 -2.29 1.07 7.42
C PHE A 13 -3.67 1.70 7.37
N PHE A 14 -3.86 2.70 6.52
CA PHE A 14 -5.08 3.50 6.47
C PHE A 14 -5.62 3.63 5.05
N PHE A 15 -6.93 3.59 4.87
CA PHE A 15 -7.52 4.16 3.65
C PHE A 15 -7.45 5.68 3.73
N SER A 16 -7.03 6.30 2.62
CA SER A 16 -7.04 7.75 2.42
C SER A 16 -7.91 8.18 1.22
N GLY A 17 -8.43 7.20 0.48
CA GLY A 17 -9.38 7.43 -0.60
C GLY A 17 -9.95 6.12 -1.11
N ILE A 18 -11.22 6.14 -1.48
CA ILE A 18 -11.90 5.06 -2.19
C ILE A 18 -12.91 5.68 -3.15
N GLY A 19 -13.00 5.17 -4.37
CA GLY A 19 -13.94 5.69 -5.34
C GLY A 19 -13.82 5.04 -6.71
N TYR A 20 -14.75 5.36 -7.60
CA TYR A 20 -14.71 4.93 -8.99
C TYR A 20 -14.06 6.00 -9.87
N VAL A 21 -13.09 5.59 -10.69
CA VAL A 21 -12.44 6.42 -11.72
C VAL A 21 -12.37 5.58 -13.00
N ASP A 22 -12.82 6.14 -14.12
CA ASP A 22 -12.83 5.47 -15.43
C ASP A 22 -13.46 4.05 -15.40
N GLY A 23 -14.52 3.89 -14.60
CA GLY A 23 -15.27 2.63 -14.46
C GLY A 23 -14.59 1.56 -13.59
N LYS A 24 -13.45 1.87 -12.98
CA LYS A 24 -12.70 0.95 -12.11
C LYS A 24 -12.77 1.41 -10.66
N LEU A 25 -12.68 0.46 -9.73
CA LEU A 25 -12.60 0.78 -8.30
C LEU A 25 -11.15 1.13 -7.95
N HIS A 26 -10.95 2.33 -7.42
CA HIS A 26 -9.68 2.82 -6.92
C HIS A 26 -9.71 2.84 -5.40
N ILE A 27 -8.71 2.24 -4.77
CA ILE A 27 -8.49 2.25 -3.32
C ILE A 27 -7.10 2.80 -3.06
N GLN A 28 -7.00 3.89 -2.30
CA GLN A 28 -5.74 4.50 -1.92
C GLN A 28 -5.37 4.14 -0.48
N LEU A 29 -4.27 3.41 -0.34
CA LEU A 29 -3.68 3.06 0.94
C LEU A 29 -2.59 4.07 1.32
N TYR A 30 -2.70 4.61 2.53
CA TYR A 30 -1.72 5.46 3.18
C TYR A 30 -0.94 4.65 4.21
N THR A 31 0.38 4.61 4.06
CA THR A 31 1.30 3.92 4.99
C THR A 31 2.35 4.91 5.50
N PRO A 32 2.20 5.42 6.73
CA PRO A 32 3.21 6.28 7.35
C PRO A 32 4.47 5.48 7.68
N GLY A 33 5.65 6.09 7.54
CA GLY A 33 6.88 5.52 8.07
C GLY A 33 7.39 4.26 7.36
N ARG A 34 6.83 3.89 6.18
CA ARG A 34 7.26 2.71 5.40
C ARG A 34 8.77 2.62 5.20
N HIS A 35 9.42 3.75 4.97
CA HIS A 35 10.87 3.83 4.77
C HIS A 35 11.70 3.31 5.96
N SER A 36 11.11 3.25 7.17
CA SER A 36 11.80 2.85 8.39
C SER A 36 11.62 1.37 8.74
N ARG A 37 10.49 0.76 8.34
CA ARG A 37 10.09 -0.60 8.74
C ARG A 37 9.66 -1.48 7.57
N ASP A 38 9.86 -1.00 6.35
CA ASP A 38 9.39 -1.61 5.11
C ASP A 38 7.91 -2.06 5.18
N ASP A 39 7.08 -1.27 5.86
CA ASP A 39 5.67 -1.58 6.03
C ASP A 39 4.97 -1.52 4.66
N HIS A 40 4.41 -2.64 4.21
CA HIS A 40 3.71 -2.72 2.92
C HIS A 40 2.54 -3.68 2.99
N ALA A 41 1.65 -3.57 2.02
CA ALA A 41 0.49 -4.45 1.93
C ALA A 41 0.20 -4.83 0.48
N PHE A 42 -0.55 -5.91 0.32
CA PHE A 42 -1.18 -6.28 -0.94
C PHE A 42 -2.68 -6.40 -0.71
N LEU A 43 -3.48 -5.78 -1.58
CA LEU A 43 -4.94 -5.82 -1.51
C LEU A 43 -5.49 -6.65 -2.66
N CYS A 44 -6.47 -7.50 -2.36
CA CYS A 44 -7.22 -8.26 -3.36
C CYS A 44 -8.73 -8.22 -3.05
N LEU A 45 -9.56 -8.45 -4.06
CA LEU A 45 -11.00 -8.70 -3.88
C LEU A 45 -11.28 -10.19 -3.99
N ARG A 46 -12.15 -10.71 -3.11
CA ARG A 46 -12.65 -12.10 -3.21
C ARG A 46 -14.18 -12.13 -3.17
N ASN A 47 -14.79 -13.03 -3.93
CA ASN A 47 -16.23 -13.29 -3.87
C ASN A 47 -16.54 -14.60 -3.13
N ALA A 48 -17.84 -14.88 -2.94
CA ALA A 48 -18.30 -16.07 -2.22
C ALA A 48 -18.00 -17.37 -2.97
N GLU A 49 -17.84 -17.31 -4.30
CA GLU A 49 -17.48 -18.43 -5.15
C GLU A 49 -15.97 -18.76 -5.12
N GLY A 50 -15.16 -17.96 -4.43
CA GLY A 50 -13.72 -18.13 -4.30
C GLY A 50 -12.89 -17.54 -5.45
N GLU A 51 -13.52 -16.77 -6.35
CA GLU A 51 -12.79 -15.95 -7.33
C GLU A 51 -12.01 -14.85 -6.60
N GLN A 52 -10.77 -14.63 -7.02
CA GLN A 52 -9.91 -13.56 -6.52
C GLN A 52 -9.55 -12.63 -7.67
N LYS A 53 -9.70 -11.32 -7.45
CA LYS A 53 -9.21 -10.28 -8.36
C LYS A 53 -8.06 -9.52 -7.70
N GLU A 54 -6.91 -9.58 -8.35
CA GLU A 54 -5.75 -8.77 -7.99
C GLU A 54 -5.94 -7.32 -8.43
N ALA A 55 -5.40 -6.41 -7.65
CA ALA A 55 -5.34 -5.01 -8.07
C ALA A 55 -4.15 -4.77 -8.99
N GLN A 56 -4.32 -3.84 -9.93
CA GLN A 56 -3.17 -3.16 -10.51
C GLN A 56 -2.65 -2.13 -9.50
N MET A 57 -1.40 -2.30 -9.08
CA MET A 57 -0.76 -1.41 -8.10
C MET A 57 -0.09 -0.25 -8.83
N LEU A 58 -0.68 0.94 -8.70
CA LEU A 58 -0.10 2.20 -9.14
C LEU A 58 0.63 2.84 -7.95
N TYR A 59 1.95 2.66 -7.91
CA TYR A 59 2.76 3.24 -6.84
C TYR A 59 2.87 4.76 -7.03
N ARG A 60 2.30 5.53 -6.10
CA ARG A 60 2.57 6.96 -5.97
C ARG A 60 3.57 7.13 -4.83
N GLY A 61 4.81 7.45 -5.19
CA GLY A 61 5.98 7.44 -4.28
C GLY A 61 5.80 8.17 -2.95
N GLY A 62 6.74 7.94 -2.04
CA GLY A 62 6.66 8.54 -0.70
C GLY A 62 6.67 10.07 -0.73
N TYR A 63 5.66 10.68 -0.09
CA TYR A 63 5.57 12.12 0.11
C TYR A 63 6.07 12.45 1.51
N ARG A 64 6.94 13.45 1.61
CA ARG A 64 7.31 14.04 2.90
C ARG A 64 6.29 15.13 3.25
N GLY A 65 5.82 15.13 4.50
CA GLY A 65 5.03 16.24 5.03
C GLY A 65 5.76 17.59 4.91
N MET A 66 5.01 18.69 4.97
CA MET A 66 5.57 20.05 4.89
C MET A 66 6.26 20.50 6.19
N ASP A 67 6.05 19.77 7.30
CA ASP A 67 6.70 20.02 8.58
C ASP A 67 8.04 19.24 8.65
N PRO A 68 9.20 19.92 8.72
CA PRO A 68 10.51 19.28 8.82
C PRO A 68 10.76 18.57 10.16
N SER A 69 10.00 18.91 11.21
CA SER A 69 10.09 18.27 12.54
C SER A 69 9.33 16.95 12.60
N GLU A 70 8.45 16.72 11.63
CA GLU A 70 7.71 15.49 11.49
C GLU A 70 8.42 14.59 10.47
N ASP A 71 8.94 13.44 10.92
CA ASP A 71 9.51 12.41 10.03
C ASP A 71 8.40 11.65 9.28
N LEU A 72 7.49 12.40 8.66
CA LEU A 72 6.29 11.89 8.01
C LEU A 72 6.53 11.74 6.52
N ARG A 73 7.57 10.96 6.17
CA ARG A 73 7.53 10.31 4.87
C ARG A 73 6.46 9.22 4.94
N ALA A 74 5.41 9.39 4.14
CA ALA A 74 4.36 8.41 3.98
C ALA A 74 4.20 8.01 2.52
N ASP A 75 3.94 6.74 2.29
CA ASP A 75 3.71 6.20 0.97
C ASP A 75 2.20 6.14 0.70
N TYR A 76 1.79 6.49 -0.52
CA TYR A 76 0.41 6.38 -0.98
C TYR A 76 0.36 5.39 -2.14
N VAL A 77 -0.23 4.24 -1.93
CA VAL A 77 -0.35 3.22 -2.98
C VAL A 77 -1.79 3.19 -3.48
N GLU A 78 -1.97 3.32 -4.78
CA GLU A 78 -3.27 3.23 -5.43
C GLU A 78 -3.46 1.83 -6.00
N TYR A 79 -4.49 1.12 -5.52
CA TYR A 79 -4.90 -0.21 -5.97
C TYR A 79 -6.13 -0.05 -6.87
N VAL A 80 -5.99 -0.45 -8.14
CA VAL A 80 -7.04 -0.33 -9.14
C VAL A 80 -7.59 -1.71 -9.47
N PHE A 81 -8.88 -1.90 -9.21
CA PHE A 81 -9.60 -3.13 -9.50
C PHE A 81 -10.52 -2.96 -10.70
N ASP A 82 -10.45 -3.89 -11.65
CA ASP A 82 -11.35 -3.96 -12.78
C ASP A 82 -12.66 -4.66 -12.40
N VAL A 83 -13.46 -3.97 -11.58
CA VAL A 83 -14.76 -4.43 -11.09
C VAL A 83 -15.79 -3.34 -11.33
N PRO A 84 -16.81 -3.59 -12.18
CA PRO A 84 -17.90 -2.64 -12.40
C PRO A 84 -18.62 -2.29 -11.09
N GLN A 85 -19.07 -1.04 -10.96
CA GLN A 85 -19.77 -0.58 -9.76
C GLN A 85 -21.02 -1.40 -9.40
N GLY A 86 -21.74 -1.90 -10.41
CA GLY A 86 -22.93 -2.73 -10.22
C GLY A 86 -22.66 -4.15 -9.71
N GLU A 87 -21.40 -4.58 -9.64
CA GLU A 87 -21.01 -5.91 -9.15
C GLU A 87 -20.28 -5.85 -7.81
N LEU A 88 -19.98 -4.64 -7.29
CA LEU A 88 -19.13 -4.45 -6.12
C LEU A 88 -19.67 -5.14 -4.86
N ASP A 89 -20.99 -5.27 -4.74
CA ASP A 89 -21.67 -5.93 -3.62
C ASP A 89 -21.34 -7.43 -3.51
N ARG A 90 -20.86 -8.05 -4.59
CA ARG A 90 -20.42 -9.45 -4.63
C ARG A 90 -18.99 -9.65 -4.11
N TRP A 91 -18.24 -8.56 -3.91
CA TRP A 91 -16.83 -8.59 -3.58
C TRP A 91 -16.58 -8.14 -2.15
N SER A 92 -15.68 -8.83 -1.48
CA SER A 92 -15.11 -8.45 -0.19
C SER A 92 -13.64 -8.11 -0.36
N LEU A 93 -13.18 -7.06 0.31
CA LEU A 93 -11.80 -6.62 0.27
C LEU A 93 -10.97 -7.37 1.31
N TYR A 94 -9.84 -7.91 0.86
CA TYR A 94 -8.84 -8.60 1.67
C TYR A 94 -7.50 -7.91 1.53
N GLY A 95 -6.65 -8.07 2.55
CA GLY A 95 -5.29 -7.56 2.51
C GLY A 95 -4.32 -8.41 3.31
N ASP A 96 -3.13 -8.57 2.75
CA ASP A 96 -1.96 -9.11 3.44
C ASP A 96 -1.08 -7.92 3.88
N PHE A 97 -0.87 -7.77 5.18
CA PHE A 97 -0.17 -6.63 5.79
C PHE A 97 1.17 -7.09 6.37
N TYR A 98 2.25 -6.44 5.94
CA TYR A 98 3.61 -6.78 6.32
C TYR A 98 4.23 -5.67 7.16
N HIS A 99 4.86 -6.08 8.26
CA HIS A 99 5.51 -5.19 9.21
C HIS A 99 6.88 -5.77 9.56
N ALA A 100 7.99 -5.06 9.34
CA ALA A 100 9.29 -5.56 9.80
C ALA A 100 9.36 -5.47 11.33
N THR A 101 9.55 -6.62 11.97
CA THR A 101 9.61 -6.75 13.44
C THR A 101 10.98 -6.35 14.01
N GLY A 102 12.01 -6.28 13.17
CA GLY A 102 13.35 -5.87 13.54
C GLY A 102 14.01 -5.03 12.45
N ARG A 103 14.65 -3.95 12.86
CA ARG A 103 15.52 -3.13 12.00
C ARG A 103 16.95 -3.28 12.51
N ILE A 104 17.88 -3.63 11.62
CA ILE A 104 19.29 -3.68 12.00
C ILE A 104 19.99 -2.44 11.45
N ASP A 105 20.26 -1.51 12.34
CA ASP A 105 20.91 -0.24 12.03
C ASP A 105 22.43 -0.37 12.08
N GLY A 106 23.14 0.41 11.25
CA GLY A 106 24.61 0.41 11.20
C GLY A 106 25.16 0.79 9.83
N ASN A 107 26.47 0.90 9.72
CA ASN A 107 27.17 1.15 8.45
C ASN A 107 27.53 -0.19 7.80
N TRP A 108 26.52 -0.90 7.30
CA TRP A 108 26.69 -2.18 6.63
C TRP A 108 27.46 -2.01 5.33
N SER A 109 28.50 -2.81 5.13
CA SER A 109 29.25 -2.90 3.88
C SER A 109 29.49 -4.37 3.55
N ILE A 110 29.12 -4.78 2.34
CA ILE A 110 29.30 -6.14 1.84
C ILE A 110 30.11 -6.04 0.54
N THR A 111 31.19 -6.83 0.45
CA THR A 111 32.01 -6.97 -0.75
C THR A 111 32.00 -8.41 -1.22
N PHE A 112 31.76 -8.64 -2.50
CA PHE A 112 31.85 -9.96 -3.13
C PHE A 112 32.92 -9.95 -4.23
N PRO A 113 33.66 -11.05 -4.42
CA PRO A 113 34.62 -11.16 -5.52
C PRO A 113 33.87 -11.26 -6.86
N LEU A 114 34.43 -10.63 -7.89
CA LEU A 114 33.97 -10.81 -9.27
C LEU A 114 34.93 -11.80 -9.95
N GLU A 115 34.43 -12.97 -10.30
CA GLU A 115 35.15 -13.92 -11.16
C GLU A 115 34.82 -13.61 -12.63
N ARG A 116 35.81 -13.75 -13.52
CA ARG A 116 35.59 -13.72 -14.97
C ARG A 116 35.50 -15.16 -15.46
N GLU A 117 34.45 -15.49 -16.20
CA GLU A 117 34.39 -16.71 -17.03
C GLU A 117 35.41 -16.64 -18.17
#